data_AF-A0A0R2FZA7-F1
#
_entry.id   AF-A0A0R2FZA7-F1
#
_cell.length_a   1.000
_cell.length_b   1.000
_cell.length_c   1.000
_cell.angle_alpha   90.00
_cell.angle_beta   90.00
_cell.angle_gamma   90.00
#
_symmetry.space_group_name_H-M   'P 1'
#
loop_
_entity.id
_entity.type
_entity.pdbx_description
1 polymer ?
#
loop_
_entity_poly.entity_id
_entity_poly.type
_entity_poly.pdbx_seq_one_letter_code
_entity_poly.pdbx_strand_id
1 'polypeptide(L)'
;MVNYQVKHYIAHPYSAYENGLNENFNGILRRHFPKGTDFSKVSQELFNDACMKINQKPLMMFNFKTTADQQFEAALNRLRGHRNQVKISNSKEILSKPTETDYKQQIFTHL
;
A
#
# COMPACT_ATOMS: atom_id res chain seq x y z
N MET A 1 19.27 14.07 10.88
CA MET A 1 18.54 13.49 9.73
C MET A 1 17.83 12.24 10.22
N VAL A 2 16.51 12.16 10.07
CA VAL A 2 15.76 10.96 10.42
C VAL A 2 15.99 9.92 9.31
N ASN A 3 16.60 8.79 9.65
CA ASN A 3 16.81 7.69 8.72
C ASN A 3 15.55 6.81 8.70
N TYR A 4 14.61 7.17 7.83
CA TYR A 4 13.49 6.27 7.50
C TYR A 4 14.09 5.13 6.67
N GLN A 5 14.14 3.90 7.20
CA GLN A 5 14.71 2.72 6.54
C GLN A 5 13.91 2.33 5.27
N VAL A 6 14.01 3.13 4.21
CA VAL A 6 13.28 2.98 2.96
C VAL A 6 14.26 2.59 1.86
N LYS A 7 13.87 1.62 1.03
CA LYS A 7 14.67 1.21 -0.13
C LYS A 7 14.58 2.27 -1.22
N HIS A 8 15.72 2.64 -1.80
CA HIS A 8 15.80 3.59 -2.89
C HIS A 8 15.96 2.85 -4.22
N TYR A 9 15.23 3.30 -5.24
CA TYR A 9 15.29 2.77 -6.60
C TYR A 9 15.43 3.94 -7.56
N ILE A 10 16.32 3.82 -8.55
CA ILE A 10 16.57 4.84 -9.58
C ILE A 10 16.47 4.15 -10.94
N ALA A 11 15.86 4.82 -11.91
CA ALA A 11 15.78 4.31 -13.27
C ALA A 11 17.16 4.28 -13.94
N HIS A 12 17.38 3.31 -14.82
CA HIS A 12 18.60 3.19 -15.58
C HIS A 12 18.75 4.36 -16.58
N PRO A 13 20.00 4.79 -16.87
CA PRO A 13 20.24 5.77 -17.92
C PRO A 13 19.63 5.32 -19.25
N TYR A 14 19.00 6.26 -19.97
CA TYR A 14 18.36 6.03 -21.27
C TYR A 14 17.17 5.05 -21.28
N SER A 15 16.67 4.66 -20.11
CA SER A 15 15.51 3.76 -19.97
C SER A 15 14.21 4.53 -19.66
N ALA A 16 13.74 5.34 -20.61
CA ALA A 16 12.53 6.16 -20.42
C ALA A 16 11.28 5.33 -20.05
N TYR A 17 11.21 4.08 -20.53
CA TYR A 17 10.12 3.15 -20.25
C TYR A 17 9.95 2.82 -18.75
N GLU A 18 11.01 2.94 -17.95
CA GLU A 18 10.95 2.70 -16.49
C GLU A 18 10.19 3.82 -15.74
N ASN A 19 10.02 4.98 -16.38
CA ASN A 19 9.35 6.16 -15.82
C ASN A 19 8.01 6.50 -16.50
N GLY A 20 7.50 5.66 -17.40
CA GLY A 20 6.32 5.99 -18.22
C GLY A 20 5.08 6.40 -17.41
N LEU A 21 4.88 5.81 -16.23
CA LEU A 21 3.78 6.20 -15.33
C LEU A 21 3.94 7.62 -14.77
N ASN A 22 5.16 8.00 -14.40
CA ASN A 22 5.47 9.35 -13.89
C ASN A 22 5.27 10.39 -15.00
N GLU A 23 5.69 10.08 -16.22
CA GLU A 23 5.50 10.96 -17.38
C GLU A 23 4.01 11.17 -17.71
N ASN A 24 3.21 10.10 -17.69
CA ASN A 24 1.76 10.21 -17.87
C ASN A 24 1.12 11.06 -16.76
N PHE A 25 1.50 10.85 -15.50
CA PHE A 25 0.98 11.63 -14.38
C PHE A 25 1.35 13.11 -14.49
N ASN A 26 2.59 13.41 -14.86
CA ASN A 26 3.04 14.77 -15.15
C ASN A 26 2.19 15.41 -16.27
N GLY A 27 1.87 14.66 -17.32
CA GLY A 27 0.97 15.12 -18.38
C GLY A 27 -0.42 15.49 -17.87
N ILE A 28 -0.99 14.69 -16.96
CA ILE A 28 -2.28 14.99 -16.32
C ILE A 28 -2.18 16.26 -15.46
N LEU A 29 -1.13 16.38 -14.64
CA LEU A 29 -0.91 17.56 -13.80
C LEU A 29 -0.77 18.83 -14.64
N ARG A 30 -0.12 18.74 -15.81
CA ARG A 30 0.06 19.89 -16.72
C ARG A 30 -1.23 20.38 -17.39
N ARG A 31 -2.31 19.60 -17.35
CA ARG A 31 -3.65 20.09 -17.74
C ARG A 31 -4.22 21.07 -16.73
N HIS A 32 -3.83 20.96 -15.46
CA HIS A 32 -4.20 21.90 -14.39
C HIS A 32 -3.20 23.06 -14.28
N PHE A 33 -1.92 22.79 -14.49
CA PHE A 33 -0.84 23.78 -14.39
C PHE A 33 -0.01 23.81 -15.68
N PRO A 34 -0.37 24.68 -16.65
CA PRO A 34 0.32 24.76 -17.93
C PRO A 34 1.84 24.95 -17.82
N LYS A 35 2.54 24.73 -18.94
CA LYS A 35 3.98 24.96 -18.98
C LYS A 35 4.26 26.45 -18.68
N GLY A 36 5.24 26.72 -17.81
CA GLY A 36 5.56 28.08 -17.37
C GLY A 36 4.82 28.53 -16.11
N THR A 37 3.92 27.71 -15.53
CA THR A 37 3.37 28.00 -14.20
C THR A 37 4.48 28.04 -13.16
N ASP A 38 4.55 29.18 -12.47
CA ASP A 38 5.42 29.38 -11.31
C ASP A 38 4.75 28.77 -10.07
N PHE A 39 5.19 27.58 -9.67
CA PHE A 39 4.63 26.85 -8.53
C PHE A 39 4.87 27.56 -7.18
N SER A 40 5.80 28.51 -7.10
CA SER A 40 5.99 29.30 -5.88
C SER A 40 4.81 30.24 -5.60
N LYS A 41 4.05 30.58 -6.64
CA LYS A 41 2.85 31.43 -6.57
C LYS A 41 1.54 30.65 -6.52
N VAL A 42 1.61 29.32 -6.68
CA VAL A 42 0.43 28.45 -6.59
C VAL A 42 0.12 28.25 -5.11
N SER A 43 -1.10 28.60 -4.69
CA SER A 43 -1.54 28.35 -3.32
C SER A 43 -1.63 26.85 -3.08
N GLN A 44 -1.33 26.43 -1.84
CA GLN A 44 -1.44 25.03 -1.46
C GLN A 44 -2.88 24.51 -1.65
N GLU A 45 -3.88 25.35 -1.44
CA GLU A 45 -5.30 25.02 -1.65
C GLU A 45 -5.59 24.67 -3.11
N LEU A 46 -5.11 25.50 -4.05
CA LEU A 46 -5.29 25.26 -5.49
C LEU A 46 -4.58 23.97 -5.93
N PHE A 47 -3.38 23.73 -5.39
CA PHE A 47 -2.65 22.51 -5.65
C PHE A 47 -3.39 21.27 -5.12
N ASN A 48 -3.89 21.34 -3.89
CA ASN A 48 -4.65 20.26 -3.27
C ASN A 48 -5.95 19.97 -4.03
N ASP A 49 -6.67 20.99 -4.48
CA ASP A 49 -7.88 20.84 -5.31
C ASP A 49 -7.57 20.13 -6.64
N ALA A 50 -6.47 20.51 -7.31
CA ALA A 50 -6.02 19.80 -8.51
C ALA A 50 -5.70 18.33 -8.21
N CYS A 51 -4.94 18.04 -7.14
CA CYS A 51 -4.64 16.67 -6.71
C CYS A 51 -5.91 15.88 -6.39
N MET A 52 -6.89 16.50 -5.71
CA MET A 52 -8.17 15.87 -5.37
C MET A 52 -8.94 15.50 -6.65
N LYS A 53 -9.07 16.42 -7.60
CA LYS A 53 -9.71 16.18 -8.90
C LYS A 53 -9.03 15.04 -9.68
N ILE A 54 -7.69 15.01 -9.67
CA ILE A 54 -6.93 13.93 -10.31
C ILE A 54 -7.21 12.59 -9.64
N ASN A 55 -7.15 12.54 -8.31
CA ASN A 55 -7.31 11.30 -7.55
C ASN A 55 -8.75 10.76 -7.55
N GLN A 56 -9.73 11.65 -7.67
CA GLN A 56 -11.16 11.33 -7.77
C GLN A 56 -11.62 11.03 -9.19
N LYS A 57 -10.76 11.20 -10.19
CA LYS A 57 -11.13 10.90 -11.57
C LYS A 57 -11.39 9.38 -11.70
N PRO A 58 -12.59 8.96 -12.15
CA PRO A 58 -12.84 7.55 -12.42
C PRO A 58 -12.01 7.10 -13.62
N LEU A 59 -11.30 5.99 -13.47
CA LEU A 59 -10.44 5.44 -14.52
C LEU A 59 -11.04 4.14 -15.05
N MET A 60 -11.12 4.02 -16.38
CA MET A 60 -11.64 2.81 -17.04
C MET A 60 -10.86 1.55 -16.64
N MET A 61 -9.52 1.67 -16.51
CA MET A 61 -8.64 0.59 -16.04
C MET A 61 -9.02 0.06 -14.65
N PHE A 62 -9.75 0.83 -13.86
CA PHE A 62 -10.23 0.44 -12.52
C PHE A 62 -11.73 0.16 -12.49
N ASN A 63 -12.32 -0.25 -13.62
CA ASN A 63 -13.77 -0.47 -13.75
C ASN A 63 -14.57 0.78 -13.31
N PHE A 64 -14.13 1.95 -13.75
CA PHE A 64 -14.71 3.26 -13.41
C PHE A 64 -14.63 3.64 -11.92
N LYS A 65 -13.82 2.95 -11.12
CA LYS A 65 -13.47 3.37 -9.76
C LYS A 65 -12.39 4.46 -9.80
N THR A 66 -12.30 5.22 -8.71
CA THR A 66 -11.27 6.24 -8.56
C THR A 66 -9.94 5.63 -8.09
N THR A 67 -8.84 6.32 -8.35
CA THR A 67 -7.53 5.97 -7.77
C THR A 67 -7.56 5.93 -6.25
N ALA A 68 -8.30 6.85 -5.62
CA ALA A 68 -8.47 6.89 -4.16
C ALA A 68 -9.16 5.62 -3.64
N ASP A 69 -10.22 5.15 -4.32
CA ASP A 69 -10.92 3.91 -3.94
C ASP A 69 -10.00 2.69 -4.02
N GLN A 70 -9.21 2.60 -5.09
CA GLN A 70 -8.26 1.50 -5.27
C GLN A 70 -7.19 1.49 -4.17
N GLN A 71 -6.66 2.66 -3.80
CA GLN A 71 -5.69 2.77 -2.72
C GLN A 71 -6.30 2.40 -1.37
N PHE A 72 -7.52 2.84 -1.10
CA PHE A 72 -8.25 2.51 0.12
C PHE A 72 -8.51 0.99 0.24
N GLU A 73 -8.99 0.35 -0.81
CA GLU A 73 -9.20 -1.11 -0.84
C GLU A 73 -7.87 -1.87 -0.68
N ALA A 74 -6.80 -1.41 -1.33
CA ALA A 74 -5.47 -2.00 -1.13
C ALA A 74 -5.00 -1.88 0.33
N ALA A 75 -5.25 -0.75 0.99
CA ALA A 75 -4.95 -0.56 2.41
C ALA A 75 -5.79 -1.49 3.30
N LEU A 76 -7.10 -1.61 3.04
CA LEU A 76 -7.96 -2.56 3.73
C LEU A 76 -7.47 -4.00 3.57
N ASN A 77 -7.05 -4.39 2.37
CA ASN A 77 -6.54 -5.74 2.10
C ASN A 77 -5.22 -6.00 2.84
N ARG A 78 -4.32 -5.03 2.95
CA ARG A 78 -3.11 -5.14 3.78
C ARG A 78 -3.46 -5.33 5.26
N LEU A 79 -4.41 -4.54 5.78
CA LEU A 79 -4.87 -4.66 7.17
C LEU A 79 -5.55 -6.01 7.45
N ARG A 80 -6.43 -6.45 6.56
CA ARG A 80 -7.10 -7.77 6.63
C ARG A 80 -6.09 -8.91 6.55
N GLY A 81 -5.13 -8.83 5.63
CA GLY A 81 -4.04 -9.80 5.47
C GLY A 81 -3.17 -9.90 6.73
N HIS A 82 -2.81 -8.75 7.32
CA HIS A 82 -2.09 -8.71 8.59
C HIS A 82 -2.90 -9.35 9.73
N ARG A 83 -4.21 -9.05 9.82
CA ARG A 83 -5.10 -9.64 10.83
C ARG A 83 -5.25 -11.16 10.69
N ASN A 84 -5.27 -11.67 9.46
CA ASN A 84 -5.31 -13.11 9.21
C ASN A 84 -3.97 -13.78 9.55
N GLN A 85 -2.83 -13.15 9.24
CA GLN A 85 -1.52 -13.66 9.64
C GLN A 85 -1.34 -13.69 11.16
N VAL A 86 -1.78 -12.64 11.88
CA VAL A 86 -1.77 -12.60 13.36
C VAL A 86 -2.70 -13.66 13.95
N LYS A 87 -3.87 -13.91 13.35
CA LYS A 87 -4.72 -15.04 13.76
C LYS A 87 -4.05 -16.40 13.54
N ILE A 88 -3.37 -16.58 12.41
CA ILE A 88 -2.67 -17.83 12.06
C ILE A 88 -1.47 -18.07 12.98
N SER A 89 -0.68 -17.04 13.30
CA SER A 89 0.43 -17.14 14.26
C SER A 89 -0.08 -17.48 15.66
N ASN A 90 -1.16 -16.83 16.11
CA ASN A 90 -1.75 -17.07 17.42
C ASN A 90 -2.46 -18.43 17.50
N SER A 91 -2.96 -18.97 16.39
CA SER A 91 -3.49 -20.35 16.33
C SER A 91 -2.40 -21.42 16.26
N LYS A 92 -1.20 -21.09 15.76
CA LYS A 92 -0.05 -22.02 15.74
C LYS A 92 0.55 -22.24 17.14
N GLU A 93 0.41 -21.28 18.05
CA GLU A 93 0.74 -21.49 19.48
C GLU A 93 -0.26 -22.43 20.19
N ILE A 94 -1.53 -22.45 19.75
CA ILE A 94 -2.58 -23.28 20.37
C ILE A 94 -2.45 -24.76 19.98
N LEU A 95 -1.77 -25.10 18.88
CA LEU A 95 -1.46 -26.48 18.48
C LEU A 95 -0.16 -27.00 19.16
N SER A 96 -0.03 -26.76 20.45
CA SER A 96 0.97 -27.39 21.32
C SER A 96 0.37 -27.82 22.67
N LYS A 97 -0.95 -27.70 22.84
CA LYS A 97 -1.60 -28.27 24.02
C LYS A 97 -1.67 -29.79 23.82
N PRO A 98 -1.06 -30.59 24.70
CA PRO A 98 -1.09 -32.03 24.59
C PRO A 98 -2.54 -32.49 24.56
N THR A 99 -2.90 -33.26 23.54
CA THR A 99 -4.22 -33.87 23.41
C THR A 99 -4.44 -34.86 24.56
N GLU A 100 -5.70 -35.13 24.91
CA GLU A 100 -6.14 -35.95 26.06
C GLU A 100 -5.42 -37.33 26.20
N THR A 101 -4.86 -37.84 25.12
CA THR A 101 -3.98 -39.02 25.07
C THR A 101 -2.65 -38.83 25.82
N ASP A 102 -2.01 -37.66 25.80
CA ASP A 102 -0.69 -37.41 26.40
C ASP A 102 -0.72 -37.46 27.93
N TYR A 103 -1.83 -37.05 28.55
CA TYR A 103 -2.00 -37.11 30.01
C TYR A 103 -2.05 -38.56 30.53
N LYS A 104 -2.53 -39.51 29.71
CA LYS A 104 -2.58 -40.93 30.07
C LYS A 104 -1.20 -41.58 30.00
N GLN A 105 -0.34 -41.14 29.08
CA GLN A 105 1.04 -41.60 29.01
C GLN A 105 1.89 -41.10 30.19
N GLN A 106 1.66 -39.88 30.70
CA GLN A 106 2.45 -39.30 31.79
C GLN A 106 2.20 -39.92 33.17
N ILE A 107 0.97 -40.38 33.43
CA ILE A 107 0.59 -40.99 34.72
C ILE A 107 1.14 -42.42 34.87
N PHE A 108 1.41 -43.12 33.76
CA PHE A 108 1.94 -44.49 33.79
C PHE A 108 3.46 -44.57 34.04
N THR A 109 4.18 -43.46 33.87
CA THR A 109 5.65 -43.39 34.09
C THR A 109 6.03 -43.04 35.53
N HIS A 110 5.07 -42.69 36.39
CA HIS A 110 5.29 -42.30 37.80
C HIS A 110 4.62 -43.24 38.81
N LEU A 111 4.27 -44.46 38.38
CA LEU A 111 3.96 -45.61 39.24
C LEU A 111 5.01 -46.70 39.00
#